data_AF-A0A6V8PA92-F1
#
_entry.id   AF-A0A6V8PA92-F1
#
_cell.length_a   1.000
_cell.length_b   1.000
_cell.length_c   1.000
_cell.angle_alpha   90.00
_cell.angle_beta   90.00
_cell.angle_gamma   90.00
#
_symmetry.space_group_name_H-M   'P 1'
#
loop_
_entity.id
_entity.type
_entity.pdbx_description
1 polymer ?
#
loop_
_entity_poly.entity_id
_entity_poly.type
_entity_poly.pdbx_seq_one_letter_code
_entity_poly.pdbx_strand_id
1 'polypeptide(L)'
;GVWGEPVVIGLLLGVILALLARAPLFFEDVGANVAFILLLGMQMAAVIVLLPRMVEVLKEGLLPLVQEIRAFLARKFPGRKIYLGLDASLALGHPAVLILGLLMVPLTLLLALGLGALGVNRMLPFADLALLPFFMIWCVAPHRGNLFRALLIGVVIMGLILFISTDLAPLFKETGEMAGLSFPEGYGEVSSLNAGSHVVPWLLLKVISPFYGFD
;
A
#
# COMPACT_ATOMS: atom_id res chain seq x y z
N GLY A 1 11.18 -27.44 -3.09
CA GLY A 1 11.03 -27.97 -1.71
C GLY A 1 10.20 -27.00 -0.90
N VAL A 2 9.57 -27.46 0.18
CA VAL A 2 8.59 -26.69 1.00
C VAL A 2 9.10 -25.29 1.40
N TRP A 3 10.40 -25.15 1.66
CA TRP A 3 11.04 -23.87 2.02
C TRP A 3 11.07 -22.80 0.91
N GLY A 4 10.86 -23.18 -0.34
CA GLY A 4 10.85 -22.27 -1.49
C GLY A 4 9.44 -21.87 -1.95
N GLU A 5 8.39 -22.35 -1.27
CA GLU A 5 7.03 -22.00 -1.65
C GLU A 5 6.72 -20.54 -1.26
N PRO A 6 6.09 -19.75 -2.16
CA PRO A 6 5.78 -18.34 -1.88
C PRO A 6 5.00 -18.13 -0.58
N VAL A 7 4.13 -19.08 -0.23
CA VAL A 7 3.37 -19.11 1.04
C VAL A 7 4.32 -19.16 2.24
N VAL A 8 5.28 -20.10 2.22
CA VAL A 8 6.24 -20.32 3.33
C VAL A 8 7.19 -19.14 3.45
N ILE A 9 7.64 -18.59 2.32
CA ILE A 9 8.47 -17.38 2.29
C ILE A 9 7.71 -16.18 2.89
N GLY A 10 6.45 -15.99 2.51
CA GLY A 10 5.62 -14.91 3.07
C GLY A 10 5.35 -15.08 4.55
N LEU A 11 5.08 -16.32 5.00
CA LEU A 11 4.88 -16.62 6.41
C LEU A 11 6.13 -16.30 7.24
N LEU A 12 7.30 -16.78 6.81
CA LEU A 12 8.57 -16.55 7.49
C LEU A 12 8.92 -15.06 7.57
N LEU A 13 8.78 -14.34 6.45
CA LEU A 13 9.00 -12.90 6.43
C LEU A 13 8.06 -12.17 7.38
N GLY A 14 6.77 -12.50 7.36
CA GLY A 14 5.79 -11.87 8.26
C GLY A 14 6.07 -12.15 9.74
N VAL A 15 6.46 -13.38 10.10
CA VAL A 15 6.82 -13.74 11.49
C VAL A 15 8.08 -13.01 11.94
N ILE A 16 9.14 -12.96 11.13
CA ILE A 16 10.39 -12.25 11.46
C ILE A 16 10.11 -10.76 11.68
N LEU A 17 9.32 -10.15 10.81
CA LEU A 17 8.96 -8.73 10.93
C LEU A 17 8.09 -8.46 12.16
N ALA A 18 7.14 -9.35 12.47
CA ALA A 18 6.30 -9.20 13.66
C ALA A 18 7.10 -9.35 14.96
N LEU A 19 8.09 -10.24 14.98
CA LEU A 19 9.01 -10.39 16.11
C LEU A 19 9.86 -9.13 16.29
N LEU A 20 10.39 -8.54 15.22
CA LEU A 20 11.11 -7.27 15.29
C LEU A 20 10.20 -6.12 15.77
N ALA A 21 8.93 -6.12 15.36
CA ALA A 21 7.94 -5.12 15.77
C ALA A 21 7.64 -5.16 17.27
N ARG A 22 7.49 -6.38 17.82
CA ARG A 22 7.12 -6.57 19.23
C ARG A 22 8.32 -6.82 20.13
N ALA A 23 9.54 -6.95 19.60
CA ALA A 23 10.76 -7.18 20.37
C ALA A 23 10.92 -6.27 21.61
N PRO A 24 10.68 -4.94 21.55
CA PRO A 24 10.84 -4.07 22.73
C PRO A 24 9.68 -4.15 23.74
N LEU A 25 8.52 -4.71 23.38
CA LEU A 25 7.31 -4.79 24.20
C LEU A 25 6.84 -6.26 24.40
N PHE A 26 7.73 -7.22 24.10
CA PHE A 26 7.34 -8.62 23.94
C PHE A 26 6.80 -9.23 25.23
N PHE A 27 7.34 -8.80 26.37
CA PHE A 27 7.02 -9.32 27.69
C PHE A 27 5.84 -8.65 28.39
N GLU A 28 5.26 -7.58 27.82
CA GLU A 28 4.12 -6.88 28.44
C GLU A 28 2.79 -7.63 28.23
N ASP A 29 2.53 -8.10 27.00
CA ASP A 29 1.33 -8.86 26.65
C ASP A 29 1.64 -10.00 25.68
N VAL A 30 2.13 -11.11 26.24
CA VAL A 30 2.59 -12.28 25.47
C VAL A 30 1.48 -12.88 24.61
N GLY A 31 0.24 -12.88 25.11
CA GLY A 31 -0.92 -13.42 24.39
C GLY A 31 -1.25 -12.61 23.14
N ALA A 32 -1.38 -11.29 23.29
CA ALA A 32 -1.64 -10.39 22.17
C ALA A 32 -0.46 -10.36 21.18
N ASN A 33 0.78 -10.43 21.68
CA ASN A 33 1.99 -10.44 20.86
C ASN A 33 2.09 -11.70 19.98
N VAL A 34 1.80 -12.89 20.52
CA VAL A 34 1.81 -14.13 19.75
C VAL A 34 0.71 -14.14 18.69
N ALA A 35 -0.51 -13.71 19.06
CA ALA A 35 -1.61 -13.60 18.10
C ALA A 35 -1.26 -12.64 16.96
N PHE A 36 -0.66 -11.49 17.28
CA PHE A 36 -0.19 -10.51 16.30
C PHE A 36 0.87 -11.10 15.36
N ILE A 37 1.84 -11.85 15.88
CA ILE A 37 2.90 -12.48 15.08
C ILE A 37 2.35 -13.49 14.09
N LEU A 38 1.44 -14.35 14.55
CA LEU A 38 0.81 -15.36 13.70
C LEU A 38 -0.10 -14.72 12.65
N LEU A 39 -0.88 -13.71 13.03
CA LEU A 39 -1.76 -12.99 12.12
C LEU A 39 -0.96 -12.30 11.02
N LEU A 40 0.13 -11.61 11.38
CA LEU A 40 0.98 -10.93 10.40
C LEU A 40 1.67 -11.92 9.45
N GLY A 41 2.18 -13.03 9.99
CA GLY A 41 2.73 -14.13 9.19
C GLY A 41 1.71 -14.66 8.17
N MET A 42 0.49 -14.93 8.61
CA MET A 42 -0.57 -15.47 7.76
C MET A 42 -1.03 -14.47 6.69
N GLN A 43 -1.25 -13.21 7.05
CA GLN A 43 -1.59 -12.14 6.11
C GLN A 43 -0.52 -11.98 5.03
N MET A 44 0.75 -12.01 5.44
CA MET A 44 1.87 -11.94 4.51
C MET A 44 1.91 -13.12 3.55
N ALA A 45 1.75 -14.34 4.06
CA ALA A 45 1.69 -15.53 3.23
C ALA A 45 0.56 -15.45 2.19
N ALA A 46 -0.62 -14.94 2.58
CA ALA A 46 -1.75 -14.76 1.70
C ALA A 46 -1.47 -13.72 0.59
N VAL A 47 -0.92 -12.56 0.95
CA VAL A 47 -0.67 -11.46 -0.01
C VAL A 47 0.32 -11.86 -1.10
N ILE A 48 1.43 -12.50 -0.74
CA ILE A 48 2.48 -12.90 -1.72
C ILE A 48 1.93 -13.86 -2.79
N VAL A 49 0.91 -14.64 -2.46
CA VAL A 49 0.34 -15.66 -3.35
C VAL A 49 -0.87 -15.13 -4.11
N LEU A 50 -1.76 -14.42 -3.43
CA LEU A 50 -3.02 -13.96 -4.01
C LEU A 50 -2.81 -12.76 -4.93
N LEU A 51 -1.95 -11.81 -4.55
CA LEU A 51 -1.80 -10.55 -5.27
C LEU A 51 -1.32 -10.73 -6.72
N PRO A 52 -0.27 -11.52 -7.01
CA PRO A 52 0.16 -11.74 -8.39
C PRO A 52 -0.93 -12.38 -9.25
N ARG A 53 -1.65 -13.36 -8.69
CA ARG A 53 -2.73 -14.08 -9.40
C ARG A 53 -3.91 -13.17 -9.74
N MET A 54 -4.32 -12.32 -8.80
CA MET A 54 -5.40 -11.37 -9.04
C MET A 54 -5.05 -10.38 -10.16
N VAL A 55 -3.80 -9.91 -10.20
CA VAL A 55 -3.32 -9.00 -11.25
C VAL A 55 -3.24 -9.70 -12.61
N GLU A 56 -2.82 -10.96 -12.66
CA GLU A 56 -2.76 -11.74 -13.91
C GLU A 56 -4.14 -11.88 -14.55
N VAL A 57 -5.16 -12.28 -13.77
CA VAL A 57 -6.53 -12.39 -14.25
C VAL A 57 -7.06 -11.06 -14.77
N LEU A 58 -6.78 -9.95 -14.06
CA LEU A 58 -7.17 -8.61 -14.49
C LEU A 58 -6.50 -8.22 -15.82
N LYS A 59 -5.20 -8.50 -15.96
CA LYS A 59 -4.44 -8.22 -17.18
C LYS A 59 -4.98 -9.00 -18.37
N GLU A 60 -5.25 -10.29 -18.18
CA GLU A 60 -5.82 -11.16 -19.22
C GLU A 60 -7.20 -10.68 -19.68
N GLY A 61 -8.05 -10.24 -18.75
CA GLY A 61 -9.39 -9.71 -19.08
C GLY A 61 -9.37 -8.35 -19.78
N LEU A 62 -8.45 -7.45 -19.41
CA LEU A 62 -8.42 -6.09 -19.94
C LEU A 62 -7.63 -5.94 -21.24
N LEU A 63 -6.58 -6.75 -21.46
CA LEU A 63 -5.74 -6.64 -22.66
C LEU A 63 -6.51 -6.72 -24.00
N PRO A 64 -7.46 -7.67 -24.20
CA PRO A 64 -8.21 -7.73 -25.47
C PRO A 64 -9.07 -6.49 -25.68
N LEU A 65 -9.73 -5.97 -24.63
CA LEU A 65 -10.53 -4.75 -24.71
C LEU A 65 -9.69 -3.54 -25.15
N VAL A 66 -8.49 -3.38 -24.55
CA VAL A 66 -7.58 -2.28 -24.90
C VAL A 66 -7.11 -2.37 -26.34
N GLN A 67 -6.86 -3.58 -26.86
CA GLN A 67 -6.46 -3.80 -28.25
C GLN A 67 -7.58 -3.43 -29.23
N GLU A 68 -8.82 -3.84 -28.95
CA GLU A 68 -9.97 -3.51 -29.79
C GLU A 68 -10.27 -2.00 -29.80
N ILE A 69 -10.21 -1.33 -28.63
CA ILE A 69 -10.39 0.12 -28.55
C ILE A 69 -9.32 0.85 -29.39
N ARG A 70 -8.06 0.40 -29.33
CA ARG A 70 -6.98 0.98 -30.15
C ARG A 70 -7.23 0.78 -31.64
N ALA A 71 -7.66 -0.41 -32.06
CA ALA A 71 -7.99 -0.70 -33.46
C ALA A 71 -9.17 0.16 -33.94
N PHE A 72 -10.21 0.30 -33.13
CA PHE A 72 -11.35 1.17 -33.41
C PHE A 72 -10.95 2.64 -33.56
N LEU A 73 -10.13 3.17 -32.63
CA LEU A 73 -9.65 4.55 -32.70
C LEU A 73 -8.77 4.79 -33.92
N ALA A 74 -7.90 3.83 -34.27
CA ALA A 74 -7.06 3.92 -35.46
C ALA A 74 -7.88 3.94 -36.76
N ARG A 75 -8.98 3.18 -36.83
CA ARG A 75 -9.92 3.19 -37.97
C ARG A 75 -10.72 4.48 -38.05
N LYS A 76 -11.19 5.00 -36.91
CA LYS A 76 -12.06 6.19 -36.85
C LYS A 76 -11.30 7.50 -37.05
N PHE A 77 -10.03 7.56 -36.62
CA PHE A 77 -9.20 8.76 -36.69
C PHE A 77 -7.86 8.50 -37.39
N PRO A 78 -7.87 8.20 -38.70
CA PRO A 78 -6.65 7.95 -39.44
C PRO A 78 -5.72 9.18 -39.45
N GLY A 79 -4.42 8.96 -39.31
CA GLY A 79 -3.41 10.02 -39.34
C GLY A 79 -3.22 10.81 -38.04
N ARG A 80 -4.01 10.55 -36.98
CA ARG A 80 -3.82 11.16 -35.64
C ARG A 80 -3.28 10.15 -34.64
N LYS A 81 -2.24 10.54 -33.88
CA LYS A 81 -1.76 9.77 -32.72
C LYS A 81 -2.67 10.03 -31.53
N ILE A 82 -3.58 9.11 -31.25
CA ILE A 82 -4.47 9.18 -30.09
C ILE A 82 -3.85 8.39 -28.95
N TYR A 83 -3.62 9.06 -27.82
CA TYR A 83 -3.19 8.43 -26.57
C TYR A 83 -4.43 8.03 -25.76
N LEU A 84 -4.59 6.74 -25.53
CA LEU A 84 -5.65 6.21 -24.68
C LEU A 84 -5.17 6.31 -23.22
N GLY A 85 -5.77 7.22 -22.45
CA GLY A 85 -5.63 7.22 -21.00
C GLY A 85 -6.26 5.94 -20.46
N LEU A 86 -5.45 5.10 -19.82
CA LEU A 86 -5.87 3.84 -19.22
C LEU A 86 -5.74 3.94 -17.70
N ASP A 87 -6.60 3.22 -16.98
CA ASP A 87 -6.52 3.16 -15.53
C ASP A 87 -5.17 2.58 -15.06
N ALA A 88 -4.72 3.04 -13.89
CA ALA A 88 -3.44 2.65 -13.31
C ALA A 88 -3.36 1.13 -13.04
N SER A 89 -4.49 0.47 -12.83
CA SER A 89 -4.55 -0.98 -12.63
C SER A 89 -3.91 -1.78 -13.78
N LEU A 90 -3.90 -1.26 -15.01
CA LEU A 90 -3.23 -1.92 -16.13
C LEU A 90 -1.70 -1.91 -15.99
N ALA A 91 -1.14 -0.88 -15.34
CA ALA A 91 0.29 -0.77 -15.10
C ALA A 91 0.81 -1.81 -14.09
N LEU A 92 -0.07 -2.39 -13.26
CA LEU A 92 0.27 -3.52 -12.39
C LEU A 92 0.78 -4.73 -13.16
N GLY A 93 0.38 -4.90 -14.43
CA GLY A 93 0.85 -5.98 -15.29
C GLY A 93 2.33 -5.87 -15.69
N HIS A 94 3.02 -4.78 -15.31
CA HIS A 94 4.44 -4.58 -15.58
C HIS A 94 5.30 -5.26 -14.50
N PRO A 95 6.27 -6.14 -14.88
CA PRO A 95 7.01 -6.95 -13.92
C PRO A 95 7.78 -6.12 -12.90
N ALA A 96 8.33 -4.97 -13.28
CA ALA A 96 9.02 -4.09 -12.33
C ALA A 96 8.10 -3.52 -11.24
N VAL A 97 6.81 -3.29 -11.54
CA VAL A 97 5.83 -2.81 -10.54
C VAL A 97 5.51 -3.93 -9.56
N LEU A 98 5.32 -5.16 -10.04
CA LEU A 98 5.06 -6.32 -9.19
C LEU A 98 6.25 -6.65 -8.29
N ILE A 99 7.47 -6.69 -8.86
CA ILE A 99 8.70 -6.95 -8.10
C ILE A 99 8.88 -5.88 -7.03
N LEU A 100 8.74 -4.61 -7.39
CA LEU A 100 8.92 -3.53 -6.43
C LEU A 100 7.82 -3.50 -5.36
N GLY A 101 6.57 -3.70 -5.75
CA GLY A 101 5.45 -3.81 -4.83
C GLY A 101 5.68 -4.92 -3.81
N LEU A 102 6.10 -6.10 -4.25
CA LEU A 102 6.42 -7.23 -3.39
C LEU A 102 7.59 -6.94 -2.44
N LEU A 103 8.66 -6.30 -2.93
CA LEU A 103 9.80 -5.86 -2.11
C LEU A 103 9.42 -4.80 -1.08
N MET A 104 8.49 -3.91 -1.44
CA MET A 104 8.02 -2.85 -0.56
C MET A 104 7.10 -3.36 0.54
N VAL A 105 6.49 -4.54 0.42
CA VAL A 105 5.67 -5.09 1.51
C VAL A 105 6.45 -5.22 2.82
N PRO A 106 7.56 -5.99 2.88
CA PRO A 106 8.35 -6.08 4.11
C PRO A 106 9.01 -4.73 4.47
N LEU A 107 9.43 -3.95 3.48
CA LEU A 107 10.07 -2.65 3.72
C LEU A 107 9.13 -1.62 4.34
N THR A 108 7.87 -1.58 3.91
CA THR A 108 6.87 -0.64 4.43
C THR A 108 6.57 -0.93 5.89
N LEU A 109 6.52 -2.21 6.28
CA LEU A 109 6.39 -2.58 7.68
C LEU A 109 7.60 -2.15 8.50
N LEU A 110 8.82 -2.35 8.00
CA LEU A 110 10.04 -1.85 8.66
C LEU A 110 10.03 -0.33 8.80
N LEU A 111 9.58 0.39 7.77
CA LEU A 111 9.44 1.85 7.80
C LEU A 111 8.38 2.29 8.81
N ALA A 112 7.22 1.65 8.84
CA ALA A 112 6.15 1.96 9.78
C ALA A 112 6.61 1.79 11.24
N LEU A 113 7.36 0.71 11.51
CA LEU A 113 7.93 0.44 12.83
C LEU A 113 9.07 1.41 13.18
N GLY A 114 9.98 1.67 12.24
CA GLY A 114 11.09 2.61 12.45
C GLY A 114 10.60 4.04 12.69
N LEU A 115 9.65 4.50 11.89
CA LEU A 115 9.02 5.81 12.08
C LEU A 115 8.16 5.86 13.36
N GLY A 116 7.57 4.73 13.76
CA GLY A 116 6.84 4.65 15.02
C GLY A 116 7.74 4.70 16.25
N ALA A 117 8.91 4.05 16.20
CA ALA A 117 9.92 4.17 17.24
C ALA A 117 10.45 5.61 17.39
N LEU A 118 10.45 6.38 16.30
CA LEU A 118 10.78 7.81 16.28
C LEU A 118 9.60 8.71 16.71
N GLY A 119 8.44 8.15 17.03
CA GLY A 119 7.23 8.87 17.42
C GLY A 119 6.49 9.57 16.28
N VAL A 120 6.89 9.32 15.03
CA VAL A 120 6.37 9.99 13.82
C VAL A 120 5.19 9.26 13.20
N ASN A 121 5.12 7.92 13.36
CA ASN A 121 4.08 7.09 12.77
C ASN A 121 3.36 6.26 13.83
N ARG A 122 2.03 6.20 13.77
CA ARG A 122 1.22 5.35 14.67
C ARG A 122 0.44 4.29 13.91
N MET A 123 0.49 4.33 12.58
CA MET A 123 -0.25 3.43 11.71
C MET A 123 0.56 2.18 11.36
N LEU A 124 -0.07 1.01 11.51
CA LEU A 124 0.44 -0.25 10.95
C LEU A 124 -0.45 -0.67 9.77
N PRO A 125 0.04 -0.66 8.52
CA PRO A 125 -0.81 -0.71 7.34
C PRO A 125 -1.18 -2.14 6.89
N PHE A 126 -1.68 -2.99 7.81
CA PHE A 126 -1.98 -4.39 7.49
C PHE A 126 -3.05 -4.55 6.41
N ALA A 127 -4.09 -3.73 6.46
CA ALA A 127 -5.19 -3.76 5.49
C ALA A 127 -4.76 -3.32 4.08
N ASP A 128 -3.73 -2.46 3.99
CA ASP A 128 -3.32 -1.82 2.75
C ASP A 128 -2.08 -2.48 2.10
N LEU A 129 -1.51 -3.56 2.68
CA LEU A 129 -0.33 -4.24 2.13
C LEU A 129 -0.55 -4.75 0.70
N ALA A 130 -1.77 -5.18 0.38
CA ALA A 130 -2.14 -5.64 -0.97
C ALA A 130 -2.17 -4.50 -2.00
N LEU A 131 -2.26 -3.24 -1.57
CA LEU A 131 -2.31 -2.08 -2.45
C LEU A 131 -0.91 -1.52 -2.76
N LEU A 132 0.14 -2.03 -2.12
CA LEU A 132 1.52 -1.54 -2.30
C LEU A 132 2.02 -1.50 -3.75
N PRO A 133 1.73 -2.49 -4.61
CA PRO A 133 2.08 -2.38 -6.02
C PRO A 133 1.49 -1.16 -6.73
N PHE A 134 0.29 -0.69 -6.34
CA PHE A 134 -0.30 0.51 -6.93
C PHE A 134 0.51 1.76 -6.60
N PHE A 135 0.95 1.93 -5.35
CA PHE A 135 1.82 3.05 -4.97
C PHE A 135 3.15 3.00 -5.72
N MET A 136 3.64 1.81 -6.05
CA MET A 136 4.88 1.62 -6.79
C MET A 136 4.78 1.99 -8.27
N ILE A 137 3.58 2.12 -8.85
CA ILE A 137 3.41 2.62 -10.22
C ILE A 137 4.04 4.02 -10.36
N TRP A 138 3.81 4.89 -9.38
CA TRP A 138 4.37 6.24 -9.34
C TRP A 138 5.89 6.26 -9.24
N CYS A 139 6.48 5.22 -8.64
CA CYS A 139 7.92 5.08 -8.52
C CYS A 139 8.53 4.49 -9.80
N VAL A 140 7.86 3.53 -10.43
CA VAL A 140 8.42 2.78 -11.58
C VAL A 140 8.22 3.51 -12.90
N ALA A 141 7.05 4.14 -13.12
CA ALA A 141 6.70 4.74 -14.40
C ALA A 141 7.65 5.88 -14.82
N PRO A 142 8.01 6.86 -13.96
CA PRO A 142 8.95 7.92 -14.33
C PRO A 142 10.37 7.40 -14.59
N HIS A 143 10.73 6.30 -13.93
CA HIS A 143 12.07 5.69 -13.99
C HIS A 143 12.22 4.65 -15.09
N ARG A 144 11.21 4.53 -15.98
CA ARG A 144 11.20 3.60 -17.12
C ARG A 144 11.54 2.16 -16.72
N GLY A 145 11.08 1.71 -15.55
CA GLY A 145 11.34 0.36 -15.07
C GLY A 145 12.66 0.15 -14.30
N ASN A 146 13.45 1.20 -14.03
CA ASN A 146 14.66 1.06 -13.23
C ASN A 146 14.32 0.77 -11.76
N LEU A 147 14.46 -0.50 -11.37
CA LEU A 147 14.11 -1.01 -10.04
C LEU A 147 14.89 -0.33 -8.91
N PHE A 148 16.19 -0.09 -9.08
CA PHE A 148 17.02 0.49 -8.01
C PHE A 148 16.60 1.92 -7.68
N ARG A 149 16.41 2.76 -8.71
CA ARG A 149 15.94 4.14 -8.51
C ARG A 149 14.51 4.18 -7.97
N ALA A 150 13.65 3.32 -8.51
CA ALA A 150 12.26 3.21 -8.07
C ALA A 150 12.15 2.74 -6.61
N LEU A 151 13.04 1.85 -6.16
CA LEU A 151 13.10 1.41 -4.76
C LEU A 151 13.46 2.55 -3.82
N LEU A 152 14.55 3.27 -4.09
CA LEU A 152 14.96 4.41 -3.24
C LEU A 152 13.86 5.45 -3.11
N ILE A 153 13.19 5.78 -4.22
CA ILE A 153 12.09 6.73 -4.23
C ILE A 153 10.85 6.16 -3.54
N GLY A 154 10.57 4.88 -3.73
CA GLY A 154 9.47 4.17 -3.07
C GLY A 154 9.59 4.19 -1.55
N VAL A 155 10.80 4.05 -1.01
CA VAL A 155 11.06 4.19 0.43
C VAL A 155 10.71 5.59 0.92
N VAL A 156 11.17 6.63 0.23
CA VAL A 156 10.92 8.03 0.61
C VAL A 156 9.42 8.35 0.52
N ILE A 157 8.78 8.00 -0.59
CA ILE A 157 7.35 8.24 -0.80
C ILE A 157 6.53 7.47 0.24
N MET A 158 6.87 6.23 0.54
CA MET A 158 6.16 5.45 1.55
C MET A 158 6.30 6.06 2.95
N GLY A 159 7.48 6.59 3.29
CA GLY A 159 7.66 7.33 4.55
C GLY A 159 6.74 8.55 4.65
N LEU A 160 6.58 9.30 3.55
CA LEU A 160 5.66 10.44 3.49
C LEU A 160 4.19 10.00 3.59
N ILE A 161 3.81 8.92 2.90
CA ILE A 161 2.47 8.34 2.97
C ILE A 161 2.14 7.97 4.42
N LEU A 162 3.02 7.24 5.12
CA LEU A 162 2.84 6.84 6.51
C LEU A 162 2.71 8.04 7.46
N PHE A 163 3.51 9.08 7.25
CA PHE A 163 3.44 10.31 8.01
C PHE A 163 2.09 11.02 7.83
N ILE A 164 1.69 11.25 6.57
CA ILE A 164 0.42 11.94 6.24
C ILE A 164 -0.77 11.12 6.74
N SER A 165 -0.76 9.81 6.53
CA SER A 165 -1.81 8.91 7.02
C SER A 165 -1.95 8.92 8.54
N THR A 166 -0.84 9.06 9.27
CA THR A 166 -0.88 9.20 10.73
C THR A 166 -1.46 10.55 11.14
N ASP A 167 -1.05 11.63 10.48
CA ASP A 167 -1.51 12.99 10.81
C ASP A 167 -3.00 13.20 10.48
N LEU A 168 -3.53 12.56 9.43
CA LEU A 168 -4.95 12.62 9.06
C LEU A 168 -5.82 11.55 9.73
N ALA A 169 -5.25 10.66 10.55
CA ALA A 169 -6.00 9.57 11.16
C ALA A 169 -7.20 10.02 12.04
N PRO A 170 -7.11 11.11 12.83
CA PRO A 170 -8.25 11.60 13.61
C PRO A 170 -9.44 12.02 12.74
N LEU A 171 -9.17 12.77 11.67
CA LEU A 171 -10.18 13.21 10.71
C LEU A 171 -10.83 12.02 9.97
N PHE A 172 -10.03 11.00 9.64
CA PHE A 172 -10.55 9.78 9.02
C PHE A 172 -11.49 9.01 9.92
N LYS A 173 -11.22 8.98 11.23
CA LYS A 173 -12.10 8.37 12.22
C LYS A 173 -13.40 9.15 12.38
N GLU A 174 -13.32 10.47 12.58
CA GLU A 174 -14.49 11.35 12.74
C GLU A 174 -15.43 11.25 11.53
N THR A 175 -14.88 11.33 10.32
CA THR A 175 -15.68 11.18 9.09
C THR A 175 -16.29 9.79 8.95
N GLY A 176 -15.60 8.73 9.41
CA GLY A 176 -16.15 7.38 9.47
C GLY A 176 -17.32 7.26 10.44
N GLU A 177 -17.21 7.84 11.63
CA GLU A 177 -18.29 7.86 12.63
C GLU A 177 -19.52 8.64 12.11
N MET A 178 -19.30 9.79 11.46
CA MET A 178 -20.37 10.55 10.79
C MET A 178 -21.05 9.77 9.66
N ALA A 179 -20.31 8.88 8.98
CA ALA A 179 -20.86 7.99 7.96
C ALA A 179 -21.57 6.76 8.53
N GLY A 180 -21.61 6.61 9.86
CA GLY A 180 -22.26 5.49 10.56
C GLY A 180 -21.40 4.23 10.70
N LEU A 181 -20.07 4.34 10.54
CA LEU A 181 -19.15 3.23 10.81
C LEU A 181 -18.93 3.08 12.32
N SER A 182 -19.15 1.87 12.84
CA SER A 182 -18.81 1.51 14.21
C SER A 182 -17.43 0.86 14.27
N PHE A 183 -16.52 1.47 15.04
CA PHE A 183 -15.19 0.93 15.26
C PHE A 183 -15.18 0.05 16.53
N PRO A 184 -14.54 -1.14 16.52
CA PRO A 184 -14.46 -2.01 17.70
C PRO A 184 -13.75 -1.33 18.87
N GLU A 185 -14.23 -1.60 20.11
CA GLU A 185 -13.58 -1.09 21.32
C GLU A 185 -12.12 -1.56 21.41
N GLY A 186 -11.19 -0.63 21.69
CA GLY A 186 -9.75 -0.88 21.78
C GLY A 186 -8.93 -0.50 20.54
N TYR A 187 -9.56 -0.12 19.43
CA TYR A 187 -8.86 0.52 18.31
C TYR A 187 -8.74 2.03 18.58
N GLY A 188 -7.51 2.56 18.60
CA GLY A 188 -7.25 3.98 18.84
C GLY A 188 -7.77 4.87 17.71
N GLU A 189 -6.92 5.06 16.69
CA GLU A 189 -7.23 5.80 15.47
C GLU A 189 -7.25 4.84 14.26
N VAL A 190 -8.11 5.12 13.28
CA VAL A 190 -8.24 4.32 12.06
C VAL A 190 -7.94 5.21 10.86
N SER A 191 -7.09 4.73 9.96
CA SER A 191 -6.68 5.44 8.75
C SER A 191 -6.44 4.44 7.61
N SER A 192 -6.25 4.95 6.40
CA SER A 192 -5.92 4.16 5.21
C SER A 192 -4.72 4.77 4.49
N LEU A 193 -3.81 3.93 4.00
CA LEU A 193 -2.70 4.37 3.16
C LEU A 193 -3.17 4.92 1.82
N ASN A 194 -4.33 4.52 1.30
CA ASN A 194 -4.83 5.06 0.05
C ASN A 194 -5.57 6.37 0.29
N ALA A 195 -6.65 6.30 1.06
CA ALA A 195 -7.57 7.43 1.21
C ALA A 195 -7.03 8.51 2.17
N GLY A 196 -6.25 8.11 3.18
CA GLY A 196 -5.72 9.00 4.23
C GLY A 196 -4.34 9.58 3.96
N SER A 197 -3.69 9.25 2.83
CA SER A 197 -2.31 9.70 2.56
C SER A 197 -2.19 10.74 1.44
N HIS A 198 -3.33 11.16 0.86
CA HIS A 198 -3.29 12.04 -0.30
C HIS A 198 -2.70 13.41 0.04
N VAL A 199 -1.57 13.73 -0.59
CA VAL A 199 -0.80 14.96 -0.35
C VAL A 199 -1.62 16.23 -0.61
N VAL A 200 -2.49 16.22 -1.63
CA VAL A 200 -3.30 17.39 -2.00
C VAL A 200 -4.33 17.73 -0.92
N PRO A 201 -5.22 16.80 -0.50
CA PRO A 201 -6.08 17.00 0.67
C PRO A 201 -5.31 17.40 1.92
N TRP A 202 -4.17 16.75 2.22
CA TRP A 202 -3.36 17.08 3.39
C TRP A 202 -2.88 18.54 3.38
N LEU A 203 -2.30 19.00 2.26
CA LEU A 203 -1.85 20.39 2.11
C LEU A 203 -3.01 21.37 2.23
N LEU A 204 -4.15 21.09 1.59
CA LEU A 204 -5.32 21.94 1.68
C LEU A 204 -5.82 22.05 3.12
N LEU A 205 -5.91 20.94 3.83
CA LEU A 205 -6.33 20.93 5.23
C LEU A 205 -5.35 21.69 6.12
N LYS A 206 -4.04 21.53 5.95
CA LYS A 206 -3.05 22.31 6.74
C LYS A 206 -3.07 23.81 6.43
N VAL A 207 -3.45 24.21 5.21
CA VAL A 207 -3.60 25.63 4.85
C VAL A 207 -4.91 26.19 5.38
N ILE A 208 -5.99 25.41 5.38
CA ILE A 208 -7.35 25.84 5.75
C ILE A 208 -7.58 25.75 7.26
N SER A 209 -6.98 24.78 7.95
CA SER A 209 -7.22 24.53 9.38
C SER A 209 -7.00 25.75 10.28
N PRO A 210 -5.99 26.62 10.08
CA PRO A 210 -5.82 27.81 10.91
C PRO A 210 -6.94 28.85 10.74
N PHE A 211 -7.70 28.79 9.65
CA PHE A 211 -8.80 29.71 9.35
C PHE A 211 -10.16 29.21 9.84
N TYR A 212 -10.30 27.91 10.07
CA TYR A 212 -11.58 27.27 10.42
C TYR A 212 -11.59 26.53 11.76
N GLY A 213 -10.46 26.44 12.47
CA GLY A 213 -10.39 25.90 13.83
C GLY A 213 -10.49 24.38 13.92
N PHE A 214 -10.04 23.66 12.90
CA PHE A 214 -9.86 22.21 12.96
C PHE A 214 -8.49 21.92 13.58
N ASP A 215 -8.43 21.73 14.89
CA ASP A 215 -7.22 21.28 15.61
C ASP A 215 -7.11 19.75 15.64
#